data_AF-X6LDE1-F1
#
_entry.id   AF-X6LDE1-F1
#
_cell.length_a   1.000
_cell.length_b   1.000
_cell.length_c   1.000
_cell.angle_alpha   90.00
_cell.angle_beta   90.00
_cell.angle_gamma   90.00
#
_symmetry.space_group_name_H-M   'P 1'
#
loop_
_entity.id
_entity.type
_entity.pdbx_description
1 polymer ?
#
loop_
_entity_poly.entity_id
_entity_poly.type
_entity_poly.pdbx_seq_one_letter_code
_entity_poly.pdbx_strand_id
1 'polypeptide(L)'
;TYHNEHFMNKKLLGGMQNEIEKPKYAMEMKALIRLCGNIIEEDELKKQLEQSNGNVSQVVEKIISKLMNQNIKESKEIEYTSDKFKREKEKVEVGEIKPGINLQGYCINEKCLASKAKLPIWINIGFKNISFISDKTCLICPDCKLSTITSIIKALFYNSEYSIRASDDLLPLKDNNYQVSYTIKSGLSYELNANKIRQHAKNIEDLRERSEYAMNSIEIKNLIIELQRYEITV
;
A
#
# COMPACT_ATOMS: atom_id res chain seq x y z
N THR A 1 26.02 86.74 37.15
CA THR A 1 27.10 85.74 37.30
C THR A 1 26.43 84.38 37.43
N TYR A 2 26.72 83.48 36.48
CA TYR A 2 26.53 82.01 36.47
C TYR A 2 25.33 81.31 37.14
N HIS A 3 24.62 80.51 36.30
CA HIS A 3 23.97 79.19 36.54
C HIS A 3 22.74 79.16 37.50
N ASN A 4 21.70 78.34 37.33
CA ASN A 4 21.63 76.99 36.76
C ASN A 4 20.20 76.58 36.33
N GLU A 5 20.14 75.79 35.26
CA GLU A 5 19.25 74.67 34.91
C GLU A 5 17.73 74.68 35.20
N HIS A 6 16.92 74.49 34.14
CA HIS A 6 16.01 73.32 34.10
C HIS A 6 15.63 72.92 32.67
N PHE A 7 15.60 71.61 32.47
CA PHE A 7 15.45 70.83 31.24
C PHE A 7 14.28 71.21 30.31
N MET A 8 14.60 71.31 29.02
CA MET A 8 13.66 71.43 27.91
C MET A 8 12.92 70.12 27.64
N ASN A 9 11.61 70.25 27.67
CA ASN A 9 10.61 69.28 27.28
C ASN A 9 10.44 69.31 25.75
N LYS A 10 10.79 68.22 25.03
CA LYS A 10 9.96 67.62 23.97
C LYS A 10 10.70 66.57 23.13
N LYS A 11 9.89 65.55 22.79
CA LYS A 11 9.83 64.80 21.53
C LYS A 11 10.60 63.48 21.47
N LEU A 12 9.91 62.39 21.85
CA LEU A 12 9.93 61.12 21.12
C LEU A 12 8.50 60.52 21.16
N LEU A 13 7.75 60.70 20.08
CA LEU A 13 6.55 59.93 19.78
C LEU A 13 6.97 58.68 19.02
N GLY A 14 6.36 57.53 19.34
CA GLY A 14 6.29 56.38 18.44
C GLY A 14 7.09 55.15 18.84
N GLY A 15 6.77 54.54 19.98
CA GLY A 15 7.06 53.13 20.22
C GLY A 15 5.91 52.28 19.69
N MET A 16 5.93 51.97 18.40
CA MET A 16 5.05 50.99 17.76
C MET A 16 5.52 49.60 18.19
N GLN A 17 4.90 49.04 19.22
CA GLN A 17 5.06 47.62 19.54
C GLN A 17 4.35 46.83 18.43
N ASN A 18 5.11 46.45 17.40
CA ASN A 18 4.72 45.31 16.57
C ASN A 18 4.74 44.09 17.48
N GLU A 19 3.58 43.74 18.03
CA GLU A 19 3.27 42.33 18.25
C GLU A 19 3.56 41.65 16.90
N ILE A 20 4.58 40.79 16.87
CA ILE A 20 4.79 39.91 15.74
C ILE A 20 3.57 39.00 15.72
N GLU A 21 2.55 39.41 14.95
CA GLU A 21 1.33 38.64 14.72
C GLU A 21 1.75 37.23 14.36
N LYS A 22 1.36 36.27 15.20
CA LYS A 22 1.51 34.86 14.87
C LYS A 22 0.87 34.65 13.50
N PRO A 23 1.55 34.01 12.53
CA PRO A 23 0.97 33.79 11.22
C PRO A 23 -0.38 33.08 11.39
N LYS A 24 -1.43 33.74 10.90
CA LYS A 24 -2.81 33.27 11.02
C LYS A 24 -2.89 31.86 10.42
N TYR A 25 -3.44 30.92 11.19
CA TYR A 25 -3.58 29.50 10.80
C TYR A 25 -2.28 28.69 10.67
N ALA A 26 -1.23 29.03 11.41
CA ALA A 26 0.07 28.35 11.32
C ALA A 26 0.01 26.84 11.61
N MET A 27 -0.87 26.38 12.51
CA MET A 27 -0.99 24.95 12.83
C MET A 27 -1.70 24.19 11.71
N GLU A 28 -2.76 24.78 11.18
CA GLU A 28 -3.57 24.29 10.08
C GLU A 28 -2.74 24.21 8.80
N MET A 29 -1.92 25.23 8.51
CA MET A 29 -1.04 25.26 7.35
C MET A 29 0.04 24.17 7.46
N LYS A 30 0.65 24.01 8.64
CA LYS A 30 1.63 22.93 8.89
C LYS A 30 1.01 21.53 8.74
N ALA A 31 -0.22 21.35 9.22
CA ALA A 31 -0.95 20.08 9.09
C ALA A 31 -1.29 19.78 7.61
N LEU A 32 -1.82 20.76 6.88
CA LEU A 32 -2.22 20.59 5.49
C LEU A 32 -1.03 20.44 4.53
N ILE A 33 0.11 21.12 4.77
CA ILE A 33 1.35 20.86 4.00
C ILE A 33 1.83 19.43 4.23
N ARG A 34 1.74 18.91 5.45
CA ARG A 34 2.13 17.53 5.74
C ARG A 34 1.21 16.51 5.06
N LEU A 35 -0.08 16.81 4.96
CA LEU A 35 -1.08 15.91 4.36
C LEU A 35 -1.15 16.02 2.84
N CYS A 36 -0.95 17.21 2.29
CA CYS A 36 -1.26 17.54 0.89
C CYS A 36 -0.18 18.37 0.19
N GLY A 37 1.01 18.54 0.75
CA GLY A 37 2.06 19.41 0.20
C GLY A 37 2.59 18.99 -1.18
N ASN A 38 2.29 17.77 -1.63
CA ASN A 38 2.54 17.27 -2.97
C ASN A 38 1.42 17.59 -3.98
N ILE A 39 0.26 18.06 -3.51
CA ILE A 39 -0.97 18.24 -4.31
C ILE A 39 -1.28 19.73 -4.53
N ILE A 40 -0.91 20.58 -3.57
CA ILE A 40 -1.22 22.01 -3.57
C ILE A 40 0.00 22.80 -3.12
N GLU A 41 0.32 23.88 -3.86
CA GLU A 41 1.39 24.80 -3.49
C GLU A 41 1.00 25.60 -2.22
N GLU A 42 2.00 25.94 -1.41
CA GLU A 42 1.82 26.56 -0.10
C GLU A 42 1.07 27.91 -0.17
N ASP A 43 1.35 28.74 -1.19
CA ASP A 43 0.69 30.03 -1.38
C ASP A 43 -0.80 29.88 -1.73
N GLU A 44 -1.15 28.87 -2.54
CA GLU A 44 -2.53 28.55 -2.90
C GLU A 44 -3.28 27.97 -1.69
N LEU A 45 -2.62 27.14 -0.90
CA LEU A 45 -3.18 26.60 0.35
C LEU A 45 -3.47 27.71 1.36
N LYS A 46 -2.56 28.68 1.50
CA LYS A 46 -2.74 29.84 2.38
C LYS A 46 -3.95 30.67 1.97
N LYS A 47 -4.09 30.95 0.67
CA LYS A 47 -5.24 31.68 0.12
C LYS A 47 -6.56 30.96 0.39
N GLN A 48 -6.59 29.63 0.28
CA GLN A 48 -7.78 28.85 0.57
C GLN A 48 -8.14 28.85 2.06
N LEU A 49 -7.16 28.78 2.96
CA LEU A 49 -7.37 28.92 4.40
C LEU A 49 -7.90 30.32 4.76
N GLU A 50 -7.39 31.38 4.13
CA GLU A 50 -7.90 32.74 4.34
C GLU A 50 -9.35 32.88 3.87
N GLN A 51 -9.69 32.35 2.69
CA GLN A 51 -11.05 32.37 2.14
C GLN A 51 -12.04 31.53 2.93
N SER A 52 -11.58 30.43 3.53
CA SER A 52 -12.38 29.54 4.38
C SER A 52 -12.31 29.92 5.86
N ASN A 53 -11.73 31.09 6.19
CA ASN A 53 -11.56 31.59 7.56
C ASN A 53 -10.98 30.55 8.53
N GLY A 54 -9.98 29.79 8.08
CA GLY A 54 -9.33 28.73 8.86
C GLY A 54 -10.07 27.40 8.92
N ASN A 55 -11.22 27.25 8.25
CA ASN A 55 -11.94 25.98 8.24
C ASN A 55 -11.22 24.94 7.37
N VAL A 56 -10.43 24.09 8.03
CA VAL A 56 -9.65 23.02 7.41
C VAL A 56 -10.51 22.04 6.60
N SER A 57 -11.71 21.69 7.09
CA SER A 57 -12.61 20.75 6.40
C SER A 57 -12.97 21.24 5.00
N GLN A 58 -13.32 22.52 4.88
CA GLN A 58 -13.67 23.12 3.60
C GLN A 58 -12.48 23.20 2.63
N VAL A 59 -11.27 23.41 3.16
CA VAL A 59 -10.05 23.43 2.36
C VAL A 59 -9.74 22.02 1.84
N VAL A 60 -9.85 21.00 2.69
CA VAL A 60 -9.68 19.58 2.28
C VAL A 60 -10.71 19.18 1.23
N GLU A 61 -11.99 19.53 1.41
CA GLU A 61 -13.05 19.26 0.43
C GLU A 61 -12.76 19.91 -0.93
N LYS A 62 -12.25 21.15 -0.95
CA LYS A 62 -11.84 21.84 -2.18
C LYS A 62 -10.66 21.15 -2.85
N ILE A 63 -9.66 20.70 -2.09
CA ILE A 63 -8.50 19.95 -2.61
C ILE A 63 -8.95 18.62 -3.21
N ILE A 64 -9.80 17.85 -2.51
CA ILE A 64 -10.34 16.59 -3.00
C ILE A 64 -11.18 16.80 -4.27
N SER A 65 -12.01 17.84 -4.30
CA SER A 65 -12.80 18.19 -5.48
C SER A 65 -11.92 18.52 -6.68
N LYS A 66 -10.80 19.22 -6.47
CA LYS A 66 -9.82 19.54 -7.51
C LYS A 66 -9.13 18.27 -8.04
N LEU A 67 -8.73 17.36 -7.16
CA LEU A 67 -8.15 16.05 -7.51
C LEU A 67 -9.12 15.19 -8.32
N MET A 68 -10.38 15.08 -7.87
CA MET A 68 -11.40 14.30 -8.58
C MET A 68 -11.69 14.86 -9.98
N ASN A 69 -11.68 16.19 -10.12
CA ASN A 69 -11.87 16.85 -11.41
C ASN A 69 -10.64 16.72 -12.34
N GLN A 70 -9.43 16.58 -11.78
CA GLN A 70 -8.23 16.25 -12.55
C GLN A 70 -8.26 14.78 -13.03
N ASN A 71 -8.74 13.85 -12.20
CA ASN A 71 -8.83 12.42 -12.52
C ASN A 71 -9.88 12.06 -13.61
N ILE A 72 -10.79 12.96 -13.99
CA ILE A 72 -11.75 12.72 -15.10
C ILE A 72 -11.09 12.95 -16.47
N LYS A 73 -9.98 13.70 -16.56
CA LYS A 73 -9.28 13.94 -17.83
C LYS A 73 -8.12 12.98 -18.12
N GLU A 74 -7.60 12.28 -17.13
CA GLU A 74 -6.43 11.41 -17.28
C GLU A 74 -6.75 9.97 -16.84
N SER A 75 -7.67 9.32 -17.56
CA SER A 75 -7.88 7.86 -17.49
C SER A 75 -7.03 7.14 -18.55
N LYS A 76 -5.73 7.47 -18.61
CA LYS A 76 -4.67 6.65 -19.19
C LYS A 76 -3.37 6.92 -18.43
N GLU A 77 -2.87 5.87 -17.81
CA GLU A 77 -1.55 5.74 -17.17
C GLU A 77 -1.32 6.58 -15.91
N ILE A 78 -1.04 5.92 -14.78
CA ILE A 78 0.27 6.00 -14.08
C ILE A 78 0.26 5.08 -12.85
N GLU A 79 1.24 4.20 -12.88
CA GLU A 79 1.79 3.34 -11.83
C GLU A 79 2.69 4.15 -10.88
N TYR A 80 3.02 3.60 -9.70
CA TYR A 80 3.93 4.10 -8.64
C TYR A 80 3.31 5.10 -7.63
N THR A 81 3.57 5.04 -6.32
CA THR A 81 4.64 4.40 -5.55
C THR A 81 4.15 4.26 -4.10
N SER A 82 4.20 3.05 -3.51
CA SER A 82 4.00 2.85 -2.06
C SER A 82 5.15 1.99 -1.56
N ASP A 83 6.30 2.63 -1.38
CA ASP A 83 7.53 1.95 -1.00
C ASP A 83 8.12 2.64 0.25
N LYS A 84 7.51 2.38 1.41
CA LYS A 84 8.09 2.75 2.72
C LYS A 84 7.45 2.08 3.93
N PHE A 85 7.40 0.74 3.94
CA PHE A 85 7.43 -0.02 5.20
C PHE A 85 8.43 -1.15 5.05
N LYS A 86 9.67 -0.89 5.47
CA LYS A 86 10.75 -1.89 5.48
C LYS A 86 10.39 -3.03 6.44
N ARG A 87 10.14 -4.22 5.90
CA ARG A 87 10.37 -5.48 6.61
C ARG A 87 11.51 -6.22 5.92
N GLU A 88 12.50 -6.57 6.73
CA GLU A 88 13.50 -7.63 6.56
C GLU A 88 13.94 -7.98 5.13
N LYS A 89 15.14 -7.48 4.75
CA LYS A 89 15.97 -7.89 3.59
C LYS A 89 15.28 -8.87 2.62
N GLU A 90 14.41 -8.34 1.76
CA GLU A 90 13.90 -9.07 0.62
C GLU A 90 15.10 -9.57 -0.20
N LYS A 91 15.23 -10.89 -0.31
CA LYS A 91 15.98 -11.47 -1.43
C LYS A 91 15.30 -10.92 -2.67
N VAL A 92 16.04 -10.27 -3.56
CA VAL A 92 15.46 -9.66 -4.76
C VAL A 92 14.75 -10.76 -5.56
N GLU A 93 13.42 -10.77 -5.59
CA GLU A 93 12.60 -11.72 -6.34
C GLU A 93 12.10 -11.01 -7.60
N VAL A 94 12.03 -11.72 -8.73
CA VAL A 94 11.63 -11.14 -10.02
C VAL A 94 10.34 -11.79 -10.51
N GLY A 95 9.45 -11.01 -11.12
CA GLY A 95 8.17 -11.50 -11.65
C GLY A 95 6.96 -11.01 -10.85
N GLU A 96 5.77 -11.19 -11.43
CA GLU A 96 4.53 -10.67 -10.89
C GLU A 96 3.73 -11.75 -10.15
N ILE A 97 3.32 -11.46 -8.92
CA ILE A 97 2.34 -12.26 -8.18
C ILE A 97 0.94 -11.77 -8.56
N LYS A 98 0.07 -12.69 -9.00
CA LYS A 98 -1.33 -12.40 -9.38
C LYS A 98 -2.28 -13.40 -8.74
N PRO A 99 -3.61 -13.17 -8.76
CA PRO A 99 -4.57 -14.13 -8.22
C PRO A 99 -4.43 -15.55 -8.80
N GLY A 100 -4.71 -16.55 -7.97
CA GLY A 100 -4.54 -17.96 -8.27
C GLY A 100 -3.18 -18.51 -7.82
N ILE A 101 -2.65 -19.48 -8.59
CA ILE A 101 -1.38 -20.16 -8.29
C ILE A 101 -0.21 -19.30 -8.80
N ASN A 102 0.76 -19.06 -7.94
CA ASN A 102 2.06 -18.50 -8.28
C ASN A 102 3.15 -19.47 -7.84
N LEU A 103 4.07 -19.81 -8.73
CA LEU A 103 5.19 -20.70 -8.44
C LEU A 103 6.47 -19.91 -8.42
N GLN A 104 7.37 -20.24 -7.50
CA GLN A 104 8.71 -19.63 -7.42
C GLN A 104 9.76 -20.67 -7.80
N GLY A 105 10.70 -20.29 -8.66
CA GLY A 105 11.83 -21.15 -8.98
C GLY A 105 13.01 -20.42 -9.57
N TYR A 106 14.02 -21.18 -10.01
CA TYR A 106 15.25 -20.65 -10.61
C TYR A 106 15.33 -20.96 -12.10
N CYS A 107 15.72 -19.96 -12.88
CA CYS A 107 16.02 -20.09 -14.30
C CYS A 107 17.42 -20.71 -14.50
N ILE A 108 17.52 -21.74 -15.33
CA ILE A 108 18.79 -22.40 -15.67
C ILE A 108 19.48 -21.81 -16.91
N ASN A 109 18.81 -20.90 -17.63
CA ASN A 109 19.40 -20.29 -18.80
C ASN A 109 20.51 -19.32 -18.40
N GLU A 110 21.77 -19.71 -18.61
CA GLU A 110 22.94 -18.91 -18.28
C GLU A 110 22.96 -17.52 -18.94
N LYS A 111 22.22 -17.33 -20.04
CA LYS A 111 22.07 -16.02 -20.70
C LYS A 111 21.03 -15.12 -20.03
N CYS A 112 20.14 -15.66 -19.20
CA CYS A 112 19.11 -14.92 -18.47
C CYS A 112 19.72 -14.13 -17.30
N LEU A 113 19.29 -12.88 -17.13
CA LEU A 113 19.77 -12.00 -16.06
C LEU A 113 19.47 -12.57 -14.68
N ALA A 114 18.24 -13.03 -14.43
CA ALA A 114 17.87 -13.65 -13.16
C ALA A 114 18.69 -14.91 -12.85
N SER A 115 19.04 -15.72 -13.86
CA SER A 115 19.92 -16.88 -13.67
C SER A 115 21.32 -16.46 -13.23
N LYS A 116 21.94 -15.50 -13.95
CA LYS A 116 23.28 -14.96 -13.62
C LYS A 116 23.34 -14.39 -12.21
N ALA A 117 22.29 -13.69 -11.79
CA ALA A 117 22.18 -13.10 -10.46
C ALA A 117 21.64 -14.07 -9.40
N LYS A 118 21.32 -15.33 -9.78
CA LYS A 118 20.73 -16.36 -8.91
C LYS A 118 19.46 -15.88 -8.19
N LEU A 119 18.66 -15.06 -8.87
CA LEU A 119 17.42 -14.51 -8.31
C LEU A 119 16.29 -15.52 -8.49
N PRO A 120 15.47 -15.74 -7.44
CA PRO A 120 14.24 -16.51 -7.58
C PRO A 120 13.23 -15.73 -8.43
N ILE A 121 12.45 -16.47 -9.22
CA ILE A 121 11.52 -15.91 -10.19
C ILE A 121 10.10 -16.44 -9.92
N TRP A 122 9.13 -15.54 -9.88
CA TRP A 122 7.71 -15.85 -9.80
C TRP A 122 7.11 -16.09 -11.17
N ILE A 123 6.34 -17.18 -11.29
CA ILE A 123 5.52 -17.52 -12.44
C ILE A 123 4.08 -17.61 -11.99
N ASN A 124 3.23 -16.72 -12.51
CA ASN A 124 1.79 -16.83 -12.30
C ASN A 124 1.18 -17.84 -13.27
N ILE A 125 0.50 -18.84 -12.72
CA ILE A 125 -0.26 -19.85 -13.46
C ILE A 125 -1.75 -19.46 -13.53
N GLY A 126 -2.23 -18.72 -12.54
CA GLY A 126 -3.62 -18.26 -12.43
C GLY A 126 -4.56 -19.30 -11.79
N PHE A 127 -5.85 -19.21 -12.09
CA PHE A 127 -6.89 -20.12 -11.60
C PHE A 127 -6.95 -21.39 -12.45
N LYS A 128 -6.16 -22.41 -12.08
CA LYS A 128 -6.06 -23.67 -12.82
C LYS A 128 -5.86 -24.85 -11.87
N ASN A 129 -6.08 -26.04 -12.40
CA ASN A 129 -5.53 -27.28 -11.85
C ASN A 129 -4.25 -27.62 -12.61
N ILE A 130 -3.14 -27.82 -11.90
CA ILE A 130 -1.87 -28.22 -12.47
C ILE A 130 -1.27 -29.39 -11.67
N SER A 131 -0.47 -30.19 -12.37
CA SER A 131 0.40 -31.18 -11.75
C SER A 131 1.82 -30.99 -12.26
N PHE A 132 2.81 -31.08 -11.38
CA PHE A 132 4.21 -30.96 -11.76
C PHE A 132 5.11 -31.78 -10.86
N ILE A 133 6.32 -32.08 -11.36
CA ILE A 133 7.40 -32.67 -10.56
C ILE A 133 8.40 -31.54 -10.30
N SER A 134 8.63 -31.25 -9.03
CA SER A 134 9.35 -30.06 -8.53
C SER A 134 10.72 -29.80 -9.16
N ASP A 135 11.45 -30.85 -9.55
CA ASP A 135 12.82 -30.80 -10.11
C ASP A 135 12.91 -31.17 -11.60
N LYS A 136 11.79 -31.58 -12.23
CA LYS A 136 11.78 -32.04 -13.63
C LYS A 136 10.95 -31.14 -14.54
N THR A 137 9.89 -30.52 -14.02
CA THR A 137 9.00 -29.69 -14.82
C THR A 137 9.68 -28.37 -15.17
N CYS A 138 9.75 -28.07 -16.47
CA CYS A 138 10.24 -26.80 -16.97
C CYS A 138 9.08 -25.80 -17.13
N LEU A 139 9.19 -24.63 -16.52
CA LEU A 139 8.26 -23.52 -16.70
C LEU A 139 8.91 -22.38 -17.49
N ILE A 140 8.06 -21.59 -18.16
CA ILE A 140 8.49 -20.42 -18.94
C ILE A 140 8.97 -19.34 -17.98
N CYS A 141 10.24 -18.95 -18.15
CA CYS A 141 10.81 -17.83 -17.42
C CYS A 141 10.24 -16.50 -17.94
N PRO A 142 9.66 -15.64 -17.08
CA PRO A 142 9.17 -14.34 -17.50
C PRO A 142 10.26 -13.40 -18.05
N ASP A 143 11.52 -13.57 -17.64
CA ASP A 143 12.62 -12.69 -18.09
C ASP A 143 13.13 -13.07 -19.47
N CYS A 144 13.51 -14.35 -19.67
CA CYS A 144 14.09 -14.80 -20.94
C CYS A 144 13.09 -15.46 -21.88
N LYS A 145 11.82 -15.63 -21.46
CA LYS A 145 10.72 -16.23 -22.24
C LYS A 145 10.97 -17.68 -22.70
N LEU A 146 11.95 -18.37 -22.12
CA LEU A 146 12.28 -19.77 -22.42
C LEU A 146 11.80 -20.69 -21.30
N SER A 147 11.41 -21.92 -21.66
CA SER A 147 11.05 -22.96 -20.68
C SER A 147 12.29 -23.49 -19.98
N THR A 148 12.67 -22.83 -18.88
CA THR A 148 14.01 -22.95 -18.26
C THR A 148 13.96 -22.88 -16.74
N ILE A 149 12.78 -22.78 -16.15
CA ILE A 149 12.63 -22.83 -14.69
C ILE A 149 12.37 -24.27 -14.29
N THR A 150 13.36 -24.92 -13.67
CA THR A 150 13.32 -26.36 -13.34
C THR A 150 13.28 -26.67 -11.85
N SER A 151 13.71 -25.73 -11.01
CA SER A 151 13.77 -25.91 -9.55
C SER A 151 12.67 -25.10 -8.89
N ILE A 152 11.49 -25.67 -8.76
CA ILE A 152 10.36 -25.03 -8.08
C ILE A 152 10.53 -25.22 -6.57
N ILE A 153 10.63 -24.11 -5.84
CA ILE A 153 10.95 -24.09 -4.41
C ILE A 153 9.79 -23.61 -3.54
N LYS A 154 8.82 -22.90 -4.12
CA LYS A 154 7.68 -22.35 -3.39
C LYS A 154 6.44 -22.32 -4.28
N ALA A 155 5.28 -22.55 -3.68
CA ALA A 155 3.99 -22.24 -4.26
C ALA A 155 3.29 -21.21 -3.39
N LEU A 156 2.67 -20.21 -4.00
CA LEU A 156 1.88 -19.18 -3.35
C LEU A 156 0.49 -19.16 -3.97
N PHE A 157 -0.52 -19.36 -3.14
CA PHE A 157 -1.91 -19.14 -3.50
C PHE A 157 -2.31 -17.75 -3.04
N TYR A 158 -2.89 -16.97 -3.96
CA TYR A 158 -3.29 -15.60 -3.70
C TYR A 158 -4.70 -15.35 -4.20
N ASN A 159 -5.55 -14.81 -3.32
CA ASN A 159 -6.95 -14.49 -3.59
C ASN A 159 -7.70 -15.64 -4.29
N SER A 160 -7.58 -16.84 -3.73
CA SER A 160 -8.12 -18.07 -4.32
C SER A 160 -8.52 -19.09 -3.26
N GLU A 161 -9.60 -19.81 -3.51
CA GLU A 161 -9.85 -21.11 -2.86
C GLU A 161 -8.92 -22.14 -3.47
N TYR A 162 -8.19 -22.90 -2.67
CA TYR A 162 -7.13 -23.74 -3.20
C TYR A 162 -7.04 -25.12 -2.57
N SER A 163 -6.33 -26.00 -3.26
CA SER A 163 -5.82 -27.23 -2.69
C SER A 163 -4.39 -27.51 -3.15
N ILE A 164 -3.60 -28.09 -2.26
CA ILE A 164 -2.26 -28.59 -2.55
C ILE A 164 -2.13 -30.01 -2.02
N ARG A 165 -1.52 -30.88 -2.83
CA ARG A 165 -1.19 -32.24 -2.43
C ARG A 165 0.20 -32.60 -2.96
N ALA A 166 1.09 -33.00 -2.07
CA ALA A 166 2.34 -33.65 -2.44
C ALA A 166 2.14 -35.17 -2.57
N SER A 167 3.04 -35.85 -3.29
CA SER A 167 3.01 -37.32 -3.43
C SER A 167 3.21 -38.08 -2.12
N ASP A 168 3.86 -37.46 -1.13
CA ASP A 168 4.07 -38.01 0.21
C ASP A 168 2.92 -37.69 1.18
N ASP A 169 1.93 -36.89 0.76
CA ASP A 169 0.78 -36.52 1.59
C ASP A 169 -0.35 -37.55 1.51
N LEU A 170 -0.91 -37.90 2.67
CA LEU A 170 -2.09 -38.77 2.77
C LEU A 170 -3.37 -38.08 2.27
N LEU A 171 -3.51 -36.77 2.51
CA LEU A 171 -4.70 -35.99 2.13
C LEU A 171 -4.30 -34.61 1.59
N PRO A 172 -5.05 -34.07 0.61
CA PRO A 172 -4.83 -32.71 0.13
C PRO A 172 -5.17 -31.68 1.21
N LEU A 173 -4.30 -30.70 1.40
CA LEU A 173 -4.61 -29.51 2.19
C LEU A 173 -5.55 -28.61 1.37
N LYS A 174 -6.61 -28.11 2.00
CA LYS A 174 -7.62 -27.23 1.38
C LYS A 174 -7.89 -26.05 2.30
N ASP A 175 -7.94 -24.85 1.73
CA ASP A 175 -8.24 -23.64 2.47
C ASP A 175 -8.70 -22.51 1.51
N ASN A 176 -9.11 -21.37 2.06
CA ASN A 176 -9.56 -20.18 1.33
C ASN A 176 -8.94 -18.87 1.82
N ASN A 177 -7.77 -18.95 2.45
CA ASN A 177 -7.01 -17.78 2.90
C ASN A 177 -6.69 -16.81 1.74
N TYR A 178 -6.67 -15.51 2.07
CA TYR A 178 -6.30 -14.46 1.12
C TYR A 178 -4.91 -14.68 0.50
N GLN A 179 -3.94 -15.13 1.29
CA GLN A 179 -2.60 -15.43 0.83
C GLN A 179 -1.99 -16.52 1.69
N VAL A 180 -1.34 -17.51 1.05
CA VAL A 180 -0.64 -18.59 1.74
C VAL A 180 0.46 -19.17 0.87
N SER A 181 1.61 -19.41 1.47
CA SER A 181 2.78 -19.95 0.80
C SER A 181 3.18 -21.32 1.35
N TYR A 182 3.55 -22.23 0.45
CA TYR A 182 4.03 -23.56 0.74
C TYR A 182 5.45 -23.73 0.22
N THR A 183 6.30 -24.36 1.02
CA THR A 183 7.62 -24.81 0.55
C THR A 183 7.45 -26.07 -0.28
N ILE A 184 8.05 -26.09 -1.47
CA ILE A 184 8.01 -27.23 -2.38
C ILE A 184 9.30 -28.03 -2.20
N LYS A 185 9.17 -29.31 -1.87
CA LYS A 185 10.31 -30.22 -1.70
C LYS A 185 10.73 -30.74 -3.07
N SER A 186 12.03 -30.75 -3.33
CA SER A 186 12.62 -31.31 -4.54
C SER A 186 12.33 -32.82 -4.66
N GLY A 187 12.13 -33.30 -5.89
CA GLY A 187 11.91 -34.72 -6.22
C GLY A 187 10.47 -35.21 -6.05
N LEU A 188 9.59 -34.44 -5.40
CA LEU A 188 8.17 -34.80 -5.25
C LEU A 188 7.31 -34.29 -6.40
N SER A 189 6.21 -35.01 -6.66
CA SER A 189 5.13 -34.52 -7.50
C SER A 189 4.09 -33.78 -6.66
N TYR A 190 3.50 -32.76 -7.26
CA TYR A 190 2.49 -31.91 -6.63
C TYR A 190 1.27 -31.80 -7.54
N GLU A 191 0.08 -31.86 -6.93
CA GLU A 191 -1.19 -31.49 -7.54
C GLU A 191 -1.69 -30.21 -6.86
N LEU A 192 -1.81 -29.13 -7.64
CA LEU A 192 -2.27 -27.83 -7.17
C LEU A 192 -3.57 -27.47 -7.88
N ASN A 193 -4.52 -26.91 -7.13
CA ASN A 193 -5.75 -26.36 -7.67
C ASN A 193 -5.97 -24.98 -7.06
N ALA A 194 -6.32 -24.00 -7.89
CA ALA A 194 -6.84 -22.72 -7.42
C ALA A 194 -8.08 -22.31 -8.20
N ASN A 195 -9.11 -21.89 -7.48
CA ASN A 195 -10.36 -21.36 -8.00
C ASN A 195 -10.56 -19.93 -7.53
N LYS A 196 -11.34 -19.16 -8.29
CA LYS A 196 -11.79 -17.84 -7.85
C LYS A 196 -12.58 -18.00 -6.56
N ILE A 197 -12.29 -17.16 -5.56
CA ILE A 197 -13.09 -17.09 -4.34
C ILE A 197 -14.53 -16.76 -4.74
N ARG A 198 -15.47 -17.59 -4.32
CA ARG A 198 -16.90 -17.33 -4.55
C ARG A 198 -17.51 -16.74 -3.28
N GLN A 199 -18.23 -15.64 -3.43
CA GLN A 199 -19.08 -15.19 -2.34
C GLN A 199 -20.27 -16.14 -2.23
N HIS A 200 -20.28 -16.94 -1.17
CA HIS A 200 -21.37 -17.85 -0.83
C HIS A 200 -22.55 -17.15 -0.13
N ALA A 201 -22.77 -15.86 -0.41
CA ALA A 201 -23.90 -15.14 0.15
C ALA A 201 -25.20 -15.65 -0.48
N LYS A 202 -26.25 -15.84 0.33
CA LYS A 202 -27.56 -16.30 -0.17
C LYS A 202 -28.25 -15.24 -1.03
N ASN A 203 -28.06 -13.97 -0.66
CA ASN A 203 -28.53 -12.78 -1.34
C ASN A 203 -27.71 -11.56 -0.85
N ILE A 204 -28.02 -10.37 -1.35
CA ILE A 204 -27.30 -9.15 -1.00
C ILE A 204 -27.55 -8.72 0.45
N GLU A 205 -28.72 -8.99 1.00
CA GLU A 205 -29.05 -8.71 2.41
C GLU A 205 -28.21 -9.56 3.38
N ASP A 206 -28.04 -10.85 3.10
CA ASP A 206 -27.15 -11.76 3.84
C ASP A 206 -25.70 -11.26 3.81
N LEU A 207 -25.24 -10.75 2.66
CA LEU A 207 -23.91 -10.16 2.56
C LEU A 207 -23.78 -8.89 3.40
N ARG A 208 -24.80 -8.00 3.36
CA ARG A 208 -24.82 -6.78 4.16
C ARG A 208 -24.78 -7.11 5.64
N GLU A 209 -25.64 -8.01 6.11
CA GLU A 209 -25.71 -8.42 7.52
C GLU A 209 -24.38 -9.01 8.01
N ARG A 210 -23.77 -9.90 7.23
CA ARG A 210 -22.45 -10.47 7.57
C ARG A 210 -21.35 -9.42 7.62
N SER A 211 -21.41 -8.43 6.72
CA SER A 211 -20.45 -7.33 6.70
C SER A 211 -20.62 -6.41 7.91
N GLU A 212 -21.85 -6.04 8.25
CA GLU A 212 -22.17 -5.28 9.46
C GLU A 212 -21.74 -6.02 10.72
N TYR A 213 -21.98 -7.34 10.80
CA TYR A 213 -21.53 -8.16 11.92
C TYR A 213 -20.00 -8.18 12.04
N ALA A 214 -19.28 -8.36 10.92
CA ALA A 214 -17.82 -8.36 10.91
C ALA A 214 -17.24 -6.99 11.30
N MET A 215 -17.82 -5.89 10.83
CA MET A 215 -17.41 -4.52 11.23
C MET A 215 -17.67 -4.24 12.71
N ASN A 216 -18.69 -4.87 13.29
CA ASN A 216 -19.02 -4.75 14.71
C ASN A 216 -18.30 -5.75 15.61
N SER A 217 -17.41 -6.58 15.06
CA SER A 217 -16.61 -7.55 15.79
C SER A 217 -15.68 -6.89 16.81
N ILE A 218 -15.29 -7.65 17.84
CA ILE A 218 -14.41 -7.13 18.89
C ILE A 218 -13.02 -6.83 18.34
N GLU A 219 -12.56 -7.59 17.36
CA GLU A 219 -11.28 -7.42 16.69
C GLU A 219 -11.20 -6.08 15.96
N ILE A 220 -12.23 -5.74 15.17
CA ILE A 220 -12.30 -4.45 14.47
C ILE A 220 -12.44 -3.30 15.45
N LYS A 221 -13.25 -3.45 16.50
CA LYS A 221 -13.36 -2.44 17.57
C LYS A 221 -12.03 -2.19 18.28
N ASN A 222 -11.31 -3.25 18.63
CA ASN A 222 -9.99 -3.15 19.26
C ASN A 222 -8.97 -2.49 18.33
N LEU A 223 -9.01 -2.82 17.04
CA LEU A 223 -8.18 -2.17 16.04
C LEU A 223 -8.48 -0.67 15.94
N ILE A 224 -9.76 -0.28 15.90
CA ILE A 224 -10.17 1.13 15.88
C ILE A 224 -9.68 1.85 17.13
N ILE A 225 -9.83 1.26 18.31
CA ILE A 225 -9.34 1.84 19.58
C ILE A 225 -7.83 2.05 19.51
N GLU A 226 -7.08 1.05 19.03
CA GLU A 226 -5.63 1.15 18.92
C GLU A 226 -5.22 2.24 17.93
N LEU A 227 -5.88 2.34 16.77
CA LEU A 227 -5.65 3.40 15.79
C LEU A 227 -5.95 4.78 16.38
N GLN A 228 -7.05 4.92 17.13
CA GLN A 228 -7.40 6.16 17.83
C GLN A 228 -6.36 6.57 18.88
N ARG A 229 -5.67 5.63 19.54
CA ARG A 229 -4.55 5.94 20.46
C ARG A 229 -3.39 6.62 19.75
N TYR A 230 -3.21 6.37 18.45
CA TYR A 230 -2.24 7.05 17.61
C TYR A 230 -2.83 8.27 16.88
N GLU A 231 -4.00 8.75 17.32
CA GLU A 231 -4.73 9.86 16.72
C GLU A 231 -5.09 9.61 15.23
N ILE A 232 -5.20 8.33 14.84
CA ILE A 232 -5.65 7.90 13.51
C ILE A 232 -7.16 7.67 13.59
N THR A 233 -7.91 8.54 12.92
CA THR A 233 -9.36 8.40 12.74
C THR A 233 -9.68 7.49 11.55
N VAL A 234 -10.63 6.57 11.73
CA VAL A 234 -11.11 5.58 10.74
C VAL A 234 -12.58 5.80 10.48
#